data_AF-A0A7S0NTT9-F1
#
_entry.id   AF-A0A7S0NTT9-F1
#
_cell.length_a   1.000
_cell.length_b   1.000
_cell.length_c   1.000
_cell.angle_alpha   90.00
_cell.angle_beta   90.00
_cell.angle_gamma   90.00
#
_symmetry.space_group_name_H-M   'P 1'
#
loop_
_entity.id
_entity.type
_entity.pdbx_description
1 polymer ?
#
loop_
_entity_poly.entity_id
_entity_poly.type
_entity_poly.pdbx_seq_one_letter_code
_entity_poly.pdbx_strand_id
1 'polypeptide(L)'
;AAAKGQGYDPGAVQDFARDTPEGRRLEWSLAYRHYQEALMPAGGVVPFLIEWSTACTDFTPARTAPRGCELLSIRAEAADPRAATADLAAIGLEASDLRLQAGAAPRNRLVVTLRTPKGLVEL
;
A
#
# COMPACT_ATOMS: atom_id res chain seq x y z
N ALA A 1 -16.81 2.59 -3.98
CA ALA A 1 -17.77 2.48 -5.09
C ALA A 1 -17.08 2.35 -6.45
N ALA A 2 -16.12 3.24 -6.77
CA ALA A 2 -15.41 3.24 -8.04
C ALA A 2 -14.69 1.90 -8.36
N ALA A 3 -13.84 1.39 -7.47
CA ALA A 3 -13.11 0.13 -7.68
C ALA A 3 -14.05 -1.07 -7.95
N LYS A 4 -15.12 -1.20 -7.16
CA LYS A 4 -16.15 -2.24 -7.35
C LYS A 4 -16.79 -2.17 -8.73
N GLY A 5 -17.06 -0.95 -9.23
CA GLY A 5 -17.57 -0.73 -10.58
C GLY A 5 -16.61 -1.16 -11.69
N GLN A 6 -15.31 -1.26 -11.39
CA GLN A 6 -14.27 -1.76 -12.29
C GLN A 6 -13.96 -3.26 -12.08
N GLY A 7 -14.72 -3.97 -11.24
CA GLY A 7 -14.56 -5.41 -11.00
C GLY A 7 -13.59 -5.78 -9.88
N TYR A 8 -12.94 -4.81 -9.22
CA TYR A 8 -12.10 -5.06 -8.04
C TYR A 8 -12.84 -4.70 -6.76
N ASP A 9 -12.92 -5.63 -5.81
CA ASP A 9 -13.51 -5.36 -4.49
C ASP A 9 -12.41 -5.09 -3.45
N PRO A 10 -12.18 -3.82 -3.06
CA PRO A 10 -11.18 -3.48 -2.04
C PRO A 10 -11.59 -3.90 -0.62
N GLY A 11 -12.80 -4.44 -0.43
CA GLY A 11 -13.38 -4.77 0.85
C GLY A 11 -14.31 -3.67 1.38
N ALA A 12 -14.88 -3.93 2.56
CA ALA A 12 -15.68 -2.95 3.28
C ALA A 12 -14.77 -1.87 3.89
N VAL A 13 -15.27 -0.63 3.95
CA VAL A 13 -14.62 0.45 4.69
C VAL A 13 -14.88 0.22 6.17
N GLN A 14 -13.82 0.29 6.97
CA GLN A 14 -13.88 0.18 8.42
C GLN A 14 -13.10 1.33 9.06
N ASP A 15 -13.63 1.87 10.14
CA ASP A 15 -13.02 2.96 10.90
C ASP A 15 -12.15 2.41 12.03
N PHE A 16 -10.99 3.02 12.20
CA PHE A 16 -9.99 2.63 13.18
C PHE A 16 -9.45 3.85 13.90
N ALA A 17 -8.98 3.61 15.12
CA ALA A 17 -8.30 4.63 15.88
C ALA A 17 -7.31 4.03 16.88
N ARG A 18 -6.30 4.82 17.23
CA ARG A 18 -5.28 4.47 18.22
C ARG A 18 -4.81 5.72 18.96
N ASP A 19 -4.56 5.56 20.25
CA ASP A 19 -3.90 6.61 21.04
C ASP A 19 -2.39 6.56 20.83
N THR A 20 -1.79 7.73 20.62
CA THR A 20 -0.36 7.91 20.43
C THR A 20 0.36 8.00 21.79
N PRO A 21 1.67 7.69 21.87
CA PRO A 21 2.44 7.89 23.09
C PRO A 21 2.38 9.32 23.63
N GLU A 22 2.15 10.30 22.76
CA GLU A 22 2.00 11.72 23.10
C GLU A 22 0.58 12.10 23.58
N GLY A 23 -0.31 11.12 23.78
CA GLY A 23 -1.66 11.31 24.30
C GLY A 23 -2.69 11.83 23.29
N ARG A 24 -2.36 11.82 21.99
CA ARG A 24 -3.27 12.23 20.90
C ARG A 24 -4.01 11.03 20.33
N ARG A 25 -5.22 11.25 19.81
CA ARG A 25 -6.02 10.26 19.07
C ARG A 25 -5.66 10.31 17.58
N LEU A 26 -5.19 9.21 17.02
CA LEU A 26 -5.00 9.03 15.57
C LEU A 26 -6.20 8.23 15.02
N GLU A 27 -6.86 8.72 13.98
CA GLU A 27 -8.07 8.12 13.40
C GLU A 27 -7.93 7.98 11.88
N TRP A 28 -8.43 6.88 11.33
CA TRP A 28 -8.40 6.59 9.90
C TRP A 28 -9.50 5.61 9.49
N SER A 29 -9.85 5.64 8.21
CA SER A 29 -10.69 4.65 7.56
C SER A 29 -9.85 3.78 6.63
N LEU A 30 -10.18 2.50 6.54
CA LEU A 30 -9.42 1.54 5.73
C LEU A 30 -10.39 0.67 4.92
N ALA A 31 -10.15 0.56 3.61
CA ALA A 31 -10.80 -0.43 2.76
C ALA A 31 -9.85 -1.62 2.61
N TYR A 32 -10.19 -2.75 3.26
CA TYR A 32 -9.36 -3.94 3.33
C TYR A 32 -10.19 -5.20 3.10
N ARG A 33 -9.74 -6.06 2.18
CA ARG A 33 -10.29 -7.41 2.03
C ARG A 33 -9.46 -8.50 2.71
N HIS A 34 -8.20 -8.22 3.07
CA HIS A 34 -7.24 -9.28 3.41
C HIS A 34 -7.45 -9.95 4.78
N TYR A 35 -8.43 -9.52 5.58
CA TYR A 35 -8.86 -10.29 6.76
C TYR A 35 -9.84 -11.44 6.41
N GLN A 36 -10.42 -11.43 5.21
CA GLN A 36 -11.42 -12.41 4.77
C GLN A 36 -10.85 -13.49 3.84
N GLU A 37 -9.69 -13.25 3.23
CA GLU A 37 -8.99 -14.21 2.36
C GLU A 37 -7.60 -14.52 2.93
N ALA A 38 -7.19 -15.79 2.89
CA ALA A 38 -5.88 -16.24 3.40
C ALA A 38 -4.68 -15.73 2.57
N LEU A 39 -4.94 -15.10 1.41
CA LEU A 39 -3.93 -14.63 0.48
C LEU A 39 -4.18 -13.15 0.20
N MET A 40 -3.12 -12.35 0.16
CA MET A 40 -3.22 -10.97 -0.33
C MET A 40 -3.54 -10.98 -1.83
N PRO A 41 -4.46 -10.13 -2.33
CA PRO A 41 -4.65 -9.87 -3.75
C PRO A 41 -3.32 -9.65 -4.46
N ALA A 42 -3.15 -10.33 -5.60
CA ALA A 42 -1.90 -10.37 -6.36
C ALA A 42 -0.65 -10.59 -5.47
N GLY A 43 -0.75 -11.42 -4.43
CA GLY A 43 0.33 -11.70 -3.47
C GLY A 43 0.94 -10.46 -2.80
N GLY A 44 0.16 -9.39 -2.65
CA GLY A 44 0.58 -8.16 -1.97
C GLY A 44 1.02 -7.02 -2.88
N VAL A 45 0.94 -7.18 -4.20
CA VAL A 45 1.25 -6.11 -5.17
C VAL A 45 0.18 -5.02 -5.18
N VAL A 46 -1.09 -5.39 -5.04
CA VAL A 46 -2.19 -4.43 -4.96
C VAL A 46 -2.32 -3.96 -3.51
N PRO A 47 -2.11 -2.67 -3.21
CA PRO A 47 -2.20 -2.15 -1.86
C PRO A 47 -3.65 -2.06 -1.39
N PHE A 48 -3.81 -1.85 -0.09
CA PHE A 48 -5.06 -1.40 0.48
C PHE A 48 -5.19 0.12 0.42
N LEU A 49 -6.41 0.61 0.59
CA LEU A 49 -6.69 2.04 0.65
C LEU A 49 -6.85 2.49 2.10
N ILE A 50 -6.19 3.59 2.45
CA ILE A 50 -6.22 4.21 3.77
C ILE A 50 -6.50 5.71 3.62
N GLU A 51 -7.40 6.21 4.45
CA GLU A 51 -7.72 7.64 4.55
C GLU A 51 -7.56 8.09 6.00
N TRP A 52 -6.66 9.06 6.24
CA TRP A 52 -6.47 9.64 7.56
C TRP A 52 -7.53 10.69 7.83
N SER A 53 -8.06 10.73 9.06
CA SER A 53 -8.95 11.80 9.50
C SER A 53 -8.28 13.17 9.32
N THR A 54 -9.04 14.17 8.86
CA THR A 54 -8.55 15.55 8.67
C THR A 54 -8.04 16.16 9.97
N ALA A 55 -8.62 15.74 11.12
CA ALA A 55 -8.18 16.12 12.46
C ALA A 55 -6.76 15.61 12.81
N CYS A 56 -6.26 14.62 12.06
CA CYS A 56 -5.01 13.92 12.33
C CYS A 56 -3.85 14.25 11.37
N THR A 57 -4.08 15.13 10.40
CA THR A 57 -3.17 15.35 9.26
C THR A 57 -1.75 15.79 9.63
N ASP A 58 -1.58 16.49 10.75
CA ASP A 58 -0.27 16.98 11.21
C ASP A 58 0.60 15.92 11.90
N PHE A 59 0.03 14.76 12.24
CA PHE A 59 0.71 13.72 13.03
C PHE A 59 0.46 12.30 12.52
N THR A 60 0.16 12.18 11.23
CA THR A 60 0.15 10.88 10.56
C THR A 60 1.54 10.24 10.62
N PRO A 61 1.65 8.90 10.52
CA PRO A 61 2.95 8.21 10.53
C PRO A 61 3.95 8.75 9.50
N ALA A 62 3.47 9.19 8.33
CA ALA A 62 4.33 9.80 7.30
C ALA A 62 4.93 11.15 7.73
N ARG A 63 4.25 11.91 8.60
CA ARG A 63 4.75 13.19 9.14
C ARG A 63 5.67 13.00 10.33
N THR A 64 5.39 12.02 11.19
CA THR A 64 6.11 11.78 12.44
C THR A 64 7.21 10.73 12.33
N ALA A 65 7.37 10.08 11.17
CA ALA A 65 8.41 9.10 10.94
C ALA A 65 9.81 9.63 11.31
N PRO A 66 10.69 8.78 11.89
CA PRO A 66 12.08 9.12 12.11
C PRO A 66 12.75 9.59 10.81
N ARG A 67 13.58 10.62 10.91
CA ARG A 67 14.37 11.13 9.79
C ARG A 67 15.60 10.25 9.53
N GLY A 68 16.19 10.40 8.36
CA GLY A 68 17.45 9.76 7.97
C GLY A 68 17.31 8.61 6.97
N CYS A 69 16.09 8.13 6.74
CA CYS A 69 15.78 7.21 5.64
C CYS A 69 14.85 7.87 4.63
N GLU A 70 15.11 7.63 3.34
CA GLU A 70 14.31 8.14 2.22
C GLU A 70 13.95 6.98 1.28
N LEU A 71 12.67 6.87 0.93
CA LEU A 71 12.21 5.94 -0.10
C LEU A 71 12.51 6.53 -1.48
N LEU A 72 13.46 5.91 -2.20
CA LEU A 72 13.87 6.37 -3.53
C LEU A 72 13.03 5.74 -4.65
N SER A 73 12.71 4.47 -4.50
CA SER A 73 11.93 3.73 -5.49
C SER A 73 11.17 2.57 -4.89
N ILE A 74 10.06 2.28 -5.53
CA ILE A 74 9.26 1.08 -5.36
C ILE A 74 9.09 0.45 -6.75
N ARG A 75 9.24 -0.86 -6.84
CA ARG A 75 8.85 -1.65 -8.01
C ARG A 75 8.13 -2.93 -7.61
N ALA A 76 7.26 -3.43 -8.47
CA ALA A 76 6.54 -4.68 -8.24
C ALA A 76 6.86 -5.72 -9.32
N GLU A 77 6.88 -6.98 -8.92
CA GLU A 77 6.93 -8.14 -9.81
C GLU A 77 5.69 -9.00 -9.55
N ALA A 78 4.94 -9.32 -10.60
CA ALA A 78 3.74 -10.16 -10.49
C ALA A 78 3.83 -11.38 -11.41
N ALA A 79 3.39 -12.54 -10.89
CA ALA A 79 3.28 -13.77 -11.68
C ALA A 79 2.24 -13.63 -12.81
N ASP A 80 1.18 -12.84 -12.58
CA ASP A 80 0.23 -12.39 -13.60
C ASP A 80 0.17 -10.85 -13.63
N PRO A 81 1.02 -10.19 -14.44
CA PRO A 81 1.04 -8.74 -14.55
C PRO A 81 -0.23 -8.15 -15.14
N ARG A 82 -0.99 -8.91 -15.96
CA ARG A 82 -2.22 -8.40 -16.56
C ARG A 82 -3.31 -8.27 -15.50
N ALA A 83 -3.50 -9.31 -14.69
CA ALA A 83 -4.43 -9.27 -13.56
C ALA A 83 -4.04 -8.14 -12.58
N ALA A 84 -2.76 -8.07 -12.18
CA ALA A 84 -2.28 -7.02 -11.28
C ALA A 84 -2.48 -5.60 -11.84
N THR A 85 -2.27 -5.39 -13.15
CA THR A 85 -2.52 -4.09 -13.79
C THR A 85 -3.99 -3.68 -13.71
N ALA A 86 -4.92 -4.61 -13.96
CA ALA A 86 -6.35 -4.33 -13.89
C ALA A 86 -6.78 -3.95 -12.46
N ASP A 87 -6.30 -4.68 -11.46
CA ASP A 87 -6.63 -4.41 -10.06
C ASP A 87 -6.03 -3.08 -9.57
N LEU A 88 -4.80 -2.75 -9.97
CA LEU A 88 -4.17 -1.46 -9.67
C LEU A 88 -4.96 -0.30 -10.30
N ALA A 89 -5.35 -0.42 -11.57
CA ALA A 89 -6.13 0.60 -12.25
C ALA A 89 -7.50 0.83 -11.58
N ALA A 90 -8.12 -0.24 -11.08
CA ALA A 90 -9.39 -0.15 -10.37
C ALA A 90 -9.31 0.69 -9.07
N ILE A 91 -8.14 0.76 -8.44
CA ILE A 91 -7.89 1.62 -7.26
C ILE A 91 -7.21 2.95 -7.60
N GLY A 92 -7.06 3.27 -8.89
CA GLY A 92 -6.49 4.54 -9.37
C GLY A 92 -4.96 4.59 -9.37
N LEU A 93 -4.28 3.44 -9.40
CA LEU A 93 -2.83 3.36 -9.58
C LEU A 93 -2.51 2.78 -10.97
N GLU A 94 -1.58 3.40 -11.67
CA GLU A 94 -1.09 2.88 -12.95
C GLU A 94 0.04 1.87 -12.73
N ALA A 95 0.16 0.87 -13.60
CA ALA A 95 1.26 -0.10 -13.53
C ALA A 95 2.66 0.57 -13.59
N SER A 96 2.76 1.74 -14.23
CA SER A 96 3.98 2.55 -14.28
C SER A 96 4.37 3.16 -12.93
N ASP A 97 3.40 3.46 -12.06
CA ASP A 97 3.67 4.04 -10.73
C ASP A 97 4.47 3.05 -9.86
N LEU A 98 4.21 1.76 -10.05
CA LEU A 98 4.92 0.65 -9.41
C LEU A 98 5.96 -0.02 -10.32
N ARG A 99 6.30 0.54 -11.49
CA ARG A 99 7.24 -0.08 -12.45
C ARG A 99 7.00 -1.59 -12.59
N LEU A 100 5.74 -1.99 -12.75
CA LEU A 100 5.31 -3.38 -12.66
C LEU A 100 5.99 -4.23 -13.74
N GLN A 101 6.56 -5.37 -13.33
CA GLN A 101 7.24 -6.32 -14.19
C GLN A 101 6.66 -7.73 -14.06
N ALA A 102 6.89 -8.56 -15.07
CA ALA A 102 6.62 -9.99 -14.97
C ALA A 102 7.58 -10.65 -13.98
N GLY A 103 7.04 -11.30 -12.97
CA GLY A 103 7.76 -12.09 -11.97
C GLY A 103 7.68 -13.59 -12.26
N ALA A 104 8.60 -14.36 -11.68
CA ALA A 104 8.54 -15.81 -11.77
C ALA A 104 7.43 -16.37 -10.86
N ALA A 105 6.50 -17.12 -11.45
CA ALA A 105 5.49 -17.84 -10.69
C ALA A 105 6.14 -18.81 -9.68
N PRO A 106 5.54 -19.02 -8.49
CA PRO A 106 4.24 -18.48 -8.04
C PRO A 106 4.38 -17.19 -7.20
N ARG A 107 5.53 -16.49 -7.23
CA ARG A 107 5.82 -15.43 -6.25
C ARG A 107 5.63 -14.04 -6.84
N ASN A 108 4.93 -13.20 -6.09
CA ASN A 108 4.88 -11.76 -6.31
C ASN A 108 5.90 -11.09 -5.39
N ARG A 109 6.43 -9.93 -5.79
CA ARG A 109 7.43 -9.19 -5.01
C ARG A 109 7.14 -7.70 -5.04
N LEU A 110 7.46 -7.05 -3.93
CA LEU A 110 7.60 -5.62 -3.85
C LEU A 110 9.07 -5.36 -3.51
N VAL A 111 9.75 -4.58 -4.33
CA VAL A 111 11.16 -4.25 -4.14
C VAL A 111 11.26 -2.76 -3.89
N VAL A 112 11.93 -2.37 -2.81
CA VAL A 112 12.11 -0.97 -2.44
C VAL A 112 13.58 -0.61 -2.33
N THR A 113 13.94 0.56 -2.83
CA THR A 113 15.28 1.12 -2.64
C THR A 113 15.19 2.27 -1.65
N LEU A 114 15.97 2.15 -0.57
CA LEU A 114 16.05 3.14 0.50
C LEU A 114 17.43 3.78 0.49
N ARG A 115 17.46 5.11 0.63
CA ARG A 115 18.66 5.81 1.09
C ARG A 115 18.66 5.80 2.61
N THR A 116 19.72 5.31 3.21
CA THR A 116 19.91 5.29 4.67
C THR A 116 21.21 6.02 5.04
N PRO A 117 21.45 6.31 6.33
CA PRO A 117 22.72 6.91 6.77
C PRO A 117 23.95 6.02 6.52
N LYS A 118 23.74 4.71 6.27
CA LYS A 118 24.79 3.72 6.00
C LYS A 118 24.94 3.40 4.51
N GLY A 119 24.24 4.12 3.63
CA GLY A 119 24.23 3.89 2.19
C GLY A 119 22.89 3.41 1.66
N LEU A 120 22.90 2.94 0.41
CA LEU A 120 21.72 2.43 -0.28
C LEU A 120 21.42 0.99 0.16
N VAL A 121 20.14 0.69 0.38
CA VAL A 121 19.64 -0.65 0.71
C VAL A 121 18.49 -0.98 -0.26
N GLU A 122 18.52 -2.19 -0.81
CA GLU A 122 17.39 -2.77 -1.53
C GLU A 122 16.77 -3.88 -0.65
N LEU A 123 15.45 -3.87 -0.52
CA LEU A 123 14.66 -4.85 0.23
C LEU A 123 13.68 -5.56 -0.71
#